data_AF-A0AAW0E4W8-F1
#
_entry.id   AF-A0AAW0E4W8-F1
#
_cell.length_a   1.000
_cell.length_b   1.000
_cell.length_c   1.000
_cell.angle_alpha   90.00
_cell.angle_beta   90.00
_cell.angle_gamma   90.00
#
_symmetry.space_group_name_H-M   'P 1'
#
loop_
_entity.id
_entity.type
_entity.pdbx_description
1 polymer ?
#
loop_
_entity_poly.entity_id
_entity_poly.type
_entity_poly.pdbx_seq_one_letter_code
_entity_poly.pdbx_strand_id
1 'polypeptide(L)'
;MSFDRHSLQSSDGYESTDSLDSTDTVQQIRLGAAPVGNSSSSSRSASPTRRHTSSHSLSADVEGESHGLLTRQPDPWWREENRRWWQPPRRQRATEGRIWRLIKKWTRRLVRHPLFPRQPTSIILSLVAFTLFAVLLTIFLMYILNPDKEPLPWRGYCSMPWMNSPPDIHDPGLYSDPYHNYTWGTFTPAFPHKELDELPPAGVFVGVFSTDSAYERRALVRSTWASHPRSRIGAGTGDGGAGTSRTVVRFILGQPRKDWERRVALEIEEYNDIIILPMRENMNDGKTHAFFTWAAADAWVPPIMVESKVPPPKFSYSDEQKHAPKLAAHDPMPRDGLSTRDWVRPDFVVKMDDDAFVMLAELEARLRLELHTKPDASSSSPTKSAAEDPMIYWGYLVTNRLHRFMAGELYALSWNLVDYVSNDPAVRHLTKGKEDKQTAKWMKIHHKAHLVRWVSERCWIYDHPRAGTVYSHGFLFPSEVSRVKRSMASAFSKPSEDQRVLEPAPGTELGPTPPSWAYSSVSTFHVRYTPPVPNLNLEQSIEALVEGSEMSKLREDTPSGPEHAWEQREDRRTRYEGHRVGGTIVVHFIKQNMWFLETAYALLEGTEVVDGRNNIPVERNITFSNSQLDSRVASLPPASND
;
A
#
# COMPACT_ATOMS: atom_id res chain seq x y z
N MET A 1 -8.15 -40.60 -25.60
CA MET A 1 -9.19 -41.27 -24.79
C MET A 1 -10.29 -40.27 -24.53
N SER A 2 -11.44 -40.50 -25.16
CA SER A 2 -12.68 -39.76 -24.95
C SER A 2 -13.35 -40.27 -23.68
N PHE A 3 -13.91 -39.38 -22.85
CA PHE A 3 -15.32 -39.44 -22.44
C PHE A 3 -15.76 -38.12 -21.79
N ASP A 4 -17.01 -37.79 -22.10
CA ASP A 4 -17.72 -36.52 -22.00
C ASP A 4 -18.33 -36.17 -20.63
N ARG A 5 -18.51 -34.84 -20.46
CA ARG A 5 -19.62 -34.04 -19.86
C ARG A 5 -20.39 -34.56 -18.63
N HIS A 6 -20.56 -33.68 -17.64
CA HIS A 6 -21.82 -32.90 -17.49
C HIS A 6 -21.66 -31.65 -16.63
N SER A 7 -22.43 -30.61 -17.00
CA SER A 7 -22.39 -29.23 -16.54
C SER A 7 -23.17 -28.99 -15.23
N LEU A 8 -22.81 -27.95 -14.48
CA LEU A 8 -23.76 -27.13 -13.73
C LEU A 8 -23.25 -25.68 -13.67
N GLN A 9 -23.93 -24.81 -14.41
CA GLN A 9 -23.85 -23.35 -14.33
C GLN A 9 -24.36 -22.88 -12.97
N SER A 10 -23.66 -21.93 -12.34
CA SER A 10 -24.30 -20.92 -11.51
C SER A 10 -23.67 -19.58 -11.85
N SER A 11 -24.50 -18.71 -12.43
CA SER A 11 -24.30 -17.27 -12.42
C SER A 11 -24.23 -16.78 -10.97
N ASP A 12 -23.40 -15.79 -10.71
CA ASP A 12 -23.82 -14.50 -10.17
C ASP A 12 -22.57 -13.62 -10.03
N GLY A 13 -22.52 -12.59 -10.88
CA GLY A 13 -21.59 -11.48 -10.73
C GLY A 13 -22.15 -10.48 -9.73
N TYR A 14 -21.27 -9.87 -8.94
CA TYR A 14 -21.52 -8.57 -8.33
C TYR A 14 -20.20 -7.80 -8.22
N GLU A 15 -20.24 -6.58 -8.75
CA GLU A 15 -19.16 -5.61 -8.91
C GLU A 15 -18.64 -5.05 -7.59
N SER A 16 -17.34 -4.76 -7.62
CA SER A 16 -16.64 -3.79 -6.80
C SER A 16 -17.29 -2.41 -6.89
N THR A 17 -17.52 -1.78 -5.73
CA THR A 17 -17.59 -0.34 -5.59
C THR A 17 -16.58 0.08 -4.53
N ASP A 18 -15.51 0.74 -4.96
CA ASP A 18 -14.88 1.91 -4.33
C ASP A 18 -13.65 2.27 -5.16
N SER A 19 -13.95 2.75 -6.37
CA SER A 19 -13.05 3.43 -7.28
C SER A 19 -13.72 4.76 -7.63
N LEU A 20 -13.42 5.80 -6.87
CA LEU A 20 -13.67 7.17 -7.32
C LEU A 20 -12.41 7.64 -8.03
N ASP A 21 -12.38 7.37 -9.32
CA ASP A 21 -11.55 8.09 -10.28
C ASP A 21 -12.38 9.27 -10.81
N SER A 22 -11.72 10.41 -10.99
CA SER A 22 -12.32 11.60 -11.58
C SER A 22 -11.28 12.24 -12.48
N THR A 23 -11.29 11.81 -13.73
CA THR A 23 -10.76 12.58 -14.85
C THR A 23 -11.79 12.58 -15.96
N ASP A 24 -12.29 13.76 -16.30
CA ASP A 24 -12.65 14.08 -17.68
C ASP A 24 -12.28 15.54 -17.93
N THR A 25 -11.40 15.75 -18.91
CA THR A 25 -11.08 17.05 -19.49
C THR A 25 -11.23 16.89 -20.99
N VAL A 26 -12.28 17.45 -21.60
CA VAL A 26 -12.30 17.75 -23.03
C VAL A 26 -12.94 19.11 -23.28
N GLN A 27 -12.12 19.96 -23.89
CA GLN A 27 -12.37 21.14 -24.73
C GLN A 27 -13.83 21.53 -25.03
N GLN A 28 -14.15 22.79 -24.72
CA GLN A 28 -15.16 23.57 -25.46
C GLN A 28 -14.52 24.85 -26.00
N ILE A 29 -14.40 24.93 -27.33
CA ILE A 29 -14.37 26.18 -28.08
C ILE A 29 -15.77 26.39 -28.66
N ARG A 30 -16.31 27.59 -28.43
CA ARG A 30 -17.60 28.11 -28.92
C ARG A 30 -17.61 28.31 -30.44
N LEU A 31 -18.77 28.12 -31.08
CA LEU A 31 -19.58 29.14 -31.80
C LEU A 31 -20.57 28.48 -32.78
N GLY A 32 -21.82 28.96 -32.81
CA GLY A 32 -22.71 28.82 -33.98
C GLY A 32 -24.18 28.53 -33.66
N ALA A 33 -25.08 29.39 -34.15
CA ALA A 33 -26.51 29.47 -33.85
C ALA A 33 -27.42 28.47 -34.61
N ALA A 34 -28.69 28.40 -34.17
CA ALA A 34 -29.81 27.57 -34.65
C ALA A 34 -30.42 28.05 -36.01
N PRO A 35 -31.66 27.68 -36.48
CA PRO A 35 -32.60 26.58 -36.15
C PRO A 35 -33.36 25.92 -37.38
N VAL A 36 -34.29 24.99 -37.09
CA VAL A 36 -35.51 24.53 -37.85
C VAL A 36 -35.37 23.66 -39.12
N GLY A 37 -36.16 22.56 -39.18
CA GLY A 37 -36.55 21.91 -40.45
C GLY A 37 -37.36 20.61 -40.30
N ASN A 38 -38.58 20.59 -40.84
CA ASN A 38 -39.64 19.57 -40.72
C ASN A 38 -39.52 18.36 -41.69
N SER A 39 -40.25 17.28 -41.34
CA SER A 39 -41.08 16.39 -42.18
C SER A 39 -40.51 15.17 -42.95
N SER A 40 -41.03 14.00 -42.53
CA SER A 40 -41.68 12.88 -43.28
C SER A 40 -41.06 12.25 -44.54
N SER A 41 -40.98 10.91 -44.55
CA SER A 41 -41.73 10.06 -45.50
C SER A 41 -41.73 8.58 -45.08
N SER A 42 -42.78 7.88 -45.52
CA SER A 42 -43.22 6.53 -45.16
C SER A 42 -43.08 5.54 -46.34
N SER A 43 -42.95 4.23 -46.08
CA SER A 43 -43.64 3.19 -46.88
C SER A 43 -43.58 1.76 -46.28
N ARG A 44 -44.74 1.32 -45.76
CA ARG A 44 -45.53 0.08 -45.99
C ARG A 44 -44.87 -1.33 -46.03
N SER A 45 -45.22 -2.12 -45.01
CA SER A 45 -46.06 -3.36 -44.95
C SER A 45 -46.15 -4.36 -46.13
N ALA A 46 -46.02 -5.67 -45.82
CA ALA A 46 -47.02 -6.73 -46.09
C ALA A 46 -46.65 -8.10 -45.45
N SER A 47 -47.63 -8.75 -44.82
CA SER A 47 -47.71 -10.18 -44.45
C SER A 47 -49.00 -10.74 -45.11
N PRO A 48 -49.54 -11.97 -44.82
CA PRO A 48 -48.98 -13.30 -44.49
C PRO A 48 -49.61 -14.40 -45.41
N THR A 49 -49.35 -15.71 -45.17
CA THR A 49 -50.37 -16.78 -45.38
C THR A 49 -49.98 -18.15 -44.79
N ARG A 50 -50.96 -18.80 -44.15
CA ARG A 50 -51.04 -20.23 -43.79
C ARG A 50 -51.84 -20.99 -44.86
N ARG A 51 -51.62 -22.31 -44.99
CA ARG A 51 -52.68 -23.31 -45.27
C ARG A 51 -52.25 -24.75 -44.90
N HIS A 52 -53.25 -25.52 -44.47
CA HIS A 52 -53.28 -26.95 -44.12
C HIS A 52 -53.31 -27.86 -45.37
N THR A 53 -52.94 -29.15 -45.24
CA THR A 53 -53.85 -30.33 -45.28
C THR A 53 -53.10 -31.68 -45.14
N SER A 54 -53.84 -32.66 -44.62
CA SER A 54 -53.60 -34.06 -44.26
C SER A 54 -53.58 -35.08 -45.40
N SER A 55 -52.90 -36.24 -45.23
CA SER A 55 -53.43 -37.63 -45.19
C SER A 55 -52.44 -38.71 -45.66
N HIS A 56 -52.39 -39.84 -44.93
CA HIS A 56 -52.38 -41.25 -45.40
C HIS A 56 -51.57 -42.24 -44.53
N SER A 57 -52.23 -43.38 -44.34
CA SER A 57 -51.98 -44.62 -43.62
C SER A 57 -51.09 -45.62 -44.36
N LEU A 58 -50.44 -46.54 -43.63
CA LEU A 58 -50.16 -47.92 -44.08
C LEU A 58 -49.79 -48.83 -42.89
N SER A 59 -50.37 -50.03 -42.93
CA SER A 59 -50.27 -51.16 -41.98
C SER A 59 -49.64 -52.35 -42.72
N ALA A 60 -48.88 -53.22 -42.03
CA ALA A 60 -48.82 -54.68 -42.27
C ALA A 60 -47.79 -55.38 -41.33
N ASP A 61 -48.32 -56.22 -40.44
CA ASP A 61 -47.97 -57.59 -40.00
C ASP A 61 -46.59 -58.21 -40.31
N VAL A 62 -46.03 -58.95 -39.33
CA VAL A 62 -45.74 -60.42 -39.38
C VAL A 62 -45.56 -60.98 -37.95
N GLU A 63 -46.07 -62.20 -37.80
CA GLU A 63 -46.33 -63.09 -36.65
C GLU A 63 -45.10 -63.66 -35.91
N GLY A 64 -45.35 -64.29 -34.74
CA GLY A 64 -44.38 -65.19 -34.09
C GLY A 64 -44.67 -65.57 -32.63
N GLU A 65 -45.74 -66.32 -32.41
CA GLU A 65 -46.04 -67.28 -31.33
C GLU A 65 -44.81 -67.95 -30.62
N SER A 66 -44.79 -68.45 -29.38
CA SER A 66 -45.84 -68.87 -28.43
C SER A 66 -45.23 -69.51 -27.14
N HIS A 67 -46.12 -69.72 -26.15
CA HIS A 67 -46.08 -70.67 -25.00
C HIS A 67 -45.11 -70.37 -23.83
N GLY A 68 -45.51 -70.45 -22.56
CA GLY A 68 -46.77 -70.86 -21.97
C GLY A 68 -46.61 -71.17 -20.48
N LEU A 69 -47.62 -70.73 -19.72
CA LEU A 69 -48.35 -71.46 -18.67
C LEU A 69 -47.76 -71.61 -17.24
N LEU A 70 -48.51 -70.97 -16.32
CA LEU A 70 -49.13 -71.51 -15.09
C LEU A 70 -48.20 -71.77 -13.88
N THR A 71 -48.56 -71.51 -12.62
CA THR A 71 -49.85 -71.52 -11.88
C THR A 71 -49.56 -70.83 -10.52
N ARG A 72 -50.35 -69.89 -9.99
CA ARG A 72 -51.64 -69.98 -9.27
C ARG A 72 -51.48 -69.80 -7.74
N GLN A 73 -52.10 -68.72 -7.25
CA GLN A 73 -52.47 -68.32 -5.88
C GLN A 73 -53.16 -69.44 -5.04
N PRO A 74 -53.37 -69.35 -3.70
CA PRO A 74 -53.94 -68.19 -2.98
C PRO A 74 -53.54 -67.92 -1.50
N ASP A 75 -53.97 -66.74 -1.00
CA ASP A 75 -54.16 -66.30 0.41
C ASP A 75 -55.08 -67.24 1.25
N PRO A 76 -55.44 -66.98 2.54
CA PRO A 76 -54.76 -66.41 3.73
C PRO A 76 -55.10 -67.12 5.08
N TRP A 77 -54.45 -66.68 6.18
CA TRP A 77 -54.85 -66.73 7.62
C TRP A 77 -55.00 -68.07 8.39
N TRP A 78 -54.32 -68.18 9.56
CA TRP A 78 -54.91 -68.42 10.90
C TRP A 78 -53.84 -68.46 12.04
N ARG A 79 -54.16 -67.75 13.15
CA ARG A 79 -53.94 -68.01 14.60
C ARG A 79 -52.52 -68.27 15.16
N GLU A 80 -52.01 -67.38 16.03
CA GLU A 80 -52.02 -67.41 17.52
C GLU A 80 -51.02 -68.45 18.08
N GLU A 81 -50.14 -68.20 19.05
CA GLU A 81 -50.32 -67.42 20.28
C GLU A 81 -48.96 -67.17 20.99
N ASN A 82 -48.96 -66.17 21.89
CA ASN A 82 -48.10 -66.01 23.07
C ASN A 82 -46.69 -65.38 22.97
N ARG A 83 -46.61 -64.07 23.21
CA ARG A 83 -46.43 -63.49 24.58
C ARG A 83 -46.45 -61.95 24.54
N ARG A 84 -47.40 -61.34 25.25
CA ARG A 84 -47.46 -59.90 25.56
C ARG A 84 -46.93 -59.64 26.98
N TRP A 85 -45.95 -58.75 27.14
CA TRP A 85 -45.76 -57.92 28.34
C TRP A 85 -45.28 -56.51 27.94
N TRP A 86 -46.27 -55.62 27.74
CA TRP A 86 -46.43 -54.19 28.07
C TRP A 86 -45.34 -53.09 27.94
N GLN A 87 -45.69 -52.14 27.03
CA GLN A 87 -45.58 -50.65 27.04
C GLN A 87 -44.34 -49.91 26.46
N PRO A 88 -44.58 -48.84 25.65
CA PRO A 88 -43.55 -48.16 24.88
C PRO A 88 -42.85 -47.05 25.70
N PRO A 89 -41.58 -46.73 25.40
CA PRO A 89 -40.91 -45.62 26.05
C PRO A 89 -41.51 -44.29 25.56
N ARG A 90 -41.83 -43.42 26.53
CA ARG A 90 -42.08 -42.00 26.30
C ARG A 90 -40.92 -41.40 25.52
N ARG A 91 -41.11 -41.16 24.22
CA ARG A 91 -40.28 -40.23 23.44
C ARG A 91 -40.30 -38.88 24.15
N GLN A 92 -39.15 -38.49 24.71
CA GLN A 92 -38.88 -37.10 25.06
C GLN A 92 -39.11 -36.25 23.81
N ARG A 93 -40.26 -35.56 23.77
CA ARG A 93 -40.51 -34.52 22.77
C ARG A 93 -39.53 -33.40 23.06
N ALA A 94 -38.58 -33.30 22.15
CA ALA A 94 -37.59 -32.26 22.03
C ALA A 94 -38.12 -30.87 22.41
N THR A 95 -37.29 -30.17 23.17
CA THR A 95 -37.36 -28.76 23.54
C THR A 95 -37.42 -27.81 22.33
N GLU A 96 -37.31 -28.33 21.10
CA GLU A 96 -37.45 -27.61 19.83
C GLU A 96 -38.87 -27.10 19.56
N GLY A 97 -39.91 -27.80 20.03
CA GLY A 97 -41.29 -27.43 19.72
C GLY A 97 -41.76 -26.16 20.45
N ARG A 98 -41.09 -25.72 21.52
CA ARG A 98 -41.50 -24.57 22.34
C ARG A 98 -40.96 -23.25 21.76
N ILE A 99 -39.70 -23.25 21.32
CA ILE A 99 -39.06 -22.13 20.62
C ILE A 99 -39.77 -21.89 19.27
N TRP A 100 -40.04 -22.95 18.50
CA TRP A 100 -40.74 -22.83 17.23
C TRP A 100 -42.19 -22.32 17.39
N ARG A 101 -42.88 -22.72 18.46
CA ARG A 101 -44.21 -22.19 18.81
C ARG A 101 -44.16 -20.73 19.26
N LEU A 102 -43.12 -20.32 19.97
CA LEU A 102 -42.90 -18.92 20.36
C LEU A 102 -42.61 -18.08 19.11
N ILE A 103 -41.68 -18.48 18.25
CA ILE A 103 -41.39 -17.82 16.97
C ILE A 103 -42.67 -17.72 16.13
N LYS A 104 -43.44 -18.80 15.97
CA LYS A 104 -44.71 -18.80 15.22
C LYS A 104 -45.77 -17.87 15.83
N LYS A 105 -45.78 -17.70 17.15
CA LYS A 105 -46.70 -16.79 17.85
C LYS A 105 -46.25 -15.33 17.69
N TRP A 106 -44.95 -15.07 17.70
CA TRP A 106 -44.36 -13.76 17.45
C TRP A 106 -44.51 -13.31 16.00
N THR A 107 -44.24 -14.18 15.02
CA THR A 107 -44.43 -13.88 13.59
C THR A 107 -45.90 -13.60 13.26
N ARG A 108 -46.83 -14.38 13.82
CA ARG A 108 -48.28 -14.10 13.67
C ARG A 108 -48.69 -12.78 14.32
N ARG A 109 -48.06 -12.35 15.41
CA ARG A 109 -48.32 -11.04 16.04
C ARG A 109 -47.73 -9.90 15.21
N LEU A 110 -46.55 -10.08 14.63
CA LEU A 110 -45.92 -9.13 13.71
C LEU A 110 -46.75 -8.92 12.43
N VAL A 111 -47.19 -9.99 11.77
CA VAL A 111 -48.03 -9.91 10.55
C VAL A 111 -49.43 -9.36 10.85
N ARG A 112 -49.91 -9.50 12.10
CA ARG A 112 -51.19 -8.94 12.53
C ARG A 112 -51.11 -7.49 13.01
N HIS A 113 -49.90 -6.94 13.17
CA HIS A 113 -49.69 -5.57 13.62
C HIS A 113 -50.28 -4.58 12.61
N PRO A 114 -50.94 -3.49 13.06
CA PRO A 114 -51.55 -2.50 12.15
C PRO A 114 -50.54 -1.78 11.24
N LEU A 115 -49.26 -1.78 11.61
CA LEU A 115 -48.15 -1.24 10.79
C LEU A 115 -47.58 -2.25 9.79
N PHE A 116 -48.08 -3.50 9.75
CA PHE A 116 -47.60 -4.49 8.80
C PHE A 116 -48.28 -4.26 7.43
N PRO A 117 -47.51 -3.98 6.37
CA PRO A 117 -48.07 -3.60 5.08
C PRO A 117 -48.83 -4.78 4.46
N ARG A 118 -50.13 -4.60 4.20
CA ARG A 118 -50.99 -5.62 3.59
C ARG A 118 -51.40 -5.29 2.15
N GLN A 119 -51.30 -4.03 1.77
CA GLN A 119 -51.62 -3.54 0.43
C GLN A 119 -50.33 -3.44 -0.40
N PRO A 120 -50.37 -3.70 -1.72
CA PRO A 120 -49.17 -3.66 -2.57
C PRO A 120 -48.44 -2.30 -2.49
N THR A 121 -49.18 -1.20 -2.37
CA THR A 121 -48.62 0.15 -2.15
C THR A 121 -47.89 0.29 -0.83
N SER A 122 -48.47 -0.20 0.27
CA SER A 122 -47.83 -0.21 1.59
C SER A 122 -46.60 -1.11 1.65
N ILE A 123 -46.60 -2.21 0.88
CA ILE A 123 -45.45 -3.13 0.77
C ILE A 123 -44.31 -2.42 0.04
N ILE A 124 -44.60 -1.78 -1.10
CA ILE A 124 -43.61 -1.00 -1.86
C ILE A 124 -43.05 0.14 -1.00
N LEU A 125 -43.91 0.91 -0.31
CA LEU A 125 -43.47 2.00 0.57
C LEU A 125 -42.58 1.50 1.72
N SER A 126 -42.91 0.35 2.31
CA SER A 126 -42.12 -0.26 3.38
C SER A 126 -40.77 -0.76 2.88
N LEU A 127 -40.71 -1.31 1.65
CA LEU A 127 -39.45 -1.69 1.02
C LEU A 127 -38.57 -0.46 0.75
N VAL A 128 -39.15 0.64 0.23
CA VAL A 128 -38.43 1.91 0.01
C VAL A 128 -37.93 2.51 1.33
N ALA A 129 -38.75 2.48 2.39
CA ALA A 129 -38.33 2.95 3.71
C ALA A 129 -37.21 2.09 4.31
N PHE A 130 -37.27 0.77 4.12
CA PHE A 130 -36.23 -0.14 4.60
C PHE A 130 -34.92 0.01 3.81
N THR A 131 -34.98 0.18 2.48
CA THR A 131 -33.78 0.45 1.68
C THR A 131 -33.17 1.79 2.05
N LEU A 132 -33.98 2.85 2.23
CA LEU A 132 -33.50 4.14 2.70
C LEU A 132 -32.85 4.04 4.08
N PHE A 133 -33.47 3.32 5.02
CA PHE A 133 -32.90 3.08 6.35
C PHE A 133 -31.58 2.31 6.26
N ALA A 134 -31.50 1.25 5.46
CA ALA A 134 -30.28 0.48 5.28
C ALA A 134 -29.15 1.33 4.67
N VAL A 135 -29.46 2.16 3.67
CA VAL A 135 -28.50 3.11 3.07
C VAL A 135 -28.04 4.13 4.10
N LEU A 136 -28.96 4.77 4.84
CA LEU A 136 -28.61 5.75 5.88
C LEU A 136 -27.79 5.12 7.01
N LEU A 137 -28.14 3.92 7.45
CA LEU A 137 -27.38 3.16 8.45
C LEU A 137 -25.97 2.83 7.93
N THR A 138 -25.86 2.45 6.65
CA THR A 138 -24.57 2.15 6.04
C THR A 138 -23.70 3.40 5.96
N ILE A 139 -24.25 4.54 5.50
CA ILE A 139 -23.54 5.83 5.48
C ILE A 139 -23.15 6.25 6.90
N PHE A 140 -24.05 6.09 7.88
CA PHE A 140 -23.78 6.42 9.28
C PHE A 140 -22.68 5.54 9.88
N LEU A 141 -22.70 4.23 9.63
CA LEU A 141 -21.66 3.31 10.07
C LEU A 141 -20.34 3.61 9.38
N MET A 142 -20.35 3.87 8.06
CA MET A 142 -19.17 4.31 7.32
C MET A 142 -18.59 5.59 7.92
N TYR A 143 -19.44 6.57 8.21
CA TYR A 143 -19.03 7.83 8.85
C TYR A 143 -18.48 7.62 10.27
N ILE A 144 -19.12 6.78 11.10
CA ILE A 144 -18.65 6.52 12.47
C ILE A 144 -17.36 5.70 12.50
N LEU A 145 -17.24 4.71 11.63
CA LEU A 145 -16.12 3.77 11.59
C LEU A 145 -14.94 4.27 10.75
N ASN A 146 -15.10 5.37 10.01
CA ASN A 146 -13.99 5.98 9.29
C ASN A 146 -12.94 6.46 10.31
N PRO A 147 -11.71 5.91 10.32
CA PRO A 147 -10.64 6.44 11.18
C PRO A 147 -10.13 7.80 10.69
N ASP A 148 -10.33 8.11 9.41
CA ASP A 148 -9.78 9.28 8.72
C ASP A 148 -10.81 10.42 8.70
N LYS A 149 -11.28 10.85 9.87
CA LYS A 149 -12.22 11.99 9.98
C LYS A 149 -11.52 13.32 10.19
N GLU A 150 -10.30 13.27 10.69
CA GLU A 150 -9.50 14.42 11.05
C GLU A 150 -8.14 14.33 10.37
N PRO A 151 -7.56 15.47 9.97
CA PRO A 151 -6.22 15.47 9.41
C PRO A 151 -5.20 15.07 10.48
N LEU A 152 -4.16 14.35 10.07
CA LEU A 152 -3.15 13.89 11.01
C LEU A 152 -2.22 15.03 11.44
N PRO A 153 -1.72 15.00 12.69
CA PRO A 153 -0.79 16.00 13.22
C PRO A 153 0.64 15.78 12.70
N TRP A 154 0.86 15.84 11.38
CA TRP A 154 2.16 15.55 10.78
C TRP A 154 3.28 16.46 11.30
N ARG A 155 2.98 17.75 11.56
CA ARG A 155 3.94 18.69 12.18
C ARG A 155 4.34 18.24 13.58
N GLY A 156 3.38 17.64 14.29
CA GLY A 156 3.60 17.00 15.58
C GLY A 156 4.52 15.79 15.46
N TYR A 157 4.27 14.87 14.53
CA TYR A 157 5.15 13.72 14.27
C TYR A 157 6.58 14.12 13.92
N CYS A 158 6.75 15.21 13.17
CA CYS A 158 8.07 15.75 12.84
C CYS A 158 8.77 16.44 14.02
N SER A 159 8.01 16.94 15.00
CA SER A 159 8.55 17.72 16.13
C SER A 159 8.71 16.90 17.41
N MET A 160 7.96 15.80 17.55
CA MET A 160 7.84 15.02 18.78
C MET A 160 8.32 13.58 18.58
N PRO A 161 9.55 13.27 19.04
CA PRO A 161 10.14 11.94 19.00
C PRO A 161 9.23 10.82 19.51
N TRP A 162 8.50 11.06 20.61
CA TRP A 162 7.63 10.08 21.25
C TRP A 162 6.38 9.75 20.42
N MET A 163 5.90 10.65 19.57
CA MET A 163 4.76 10.37 18.68
C MET A 163 5.10 9.41 17.55
N ASN A 164 6.39 9.16 17.32
CA ASN A 164 6.88 8.20 16.34
C ASN A 164 7.10 6.81 16.97
N SER A 165 7.02 6.65 18.28
CA SER A 165 7.23 5.36 18.94
C SER A 165 5.91 4.59 19.09
N PRO A 166 5.90 3.25 18.90
CA PRO A 166 4.73 2.46 19.23
C PRO A 166 4.47 2.49 20.74
N PRO A 167 3.20 2.47 21.19
CA PRO A 167 2.92 2.33 22.60
C PRO A 167 3.41 1.02 23.20
N ASP A 168 3.90 1.11 24.45
CA ASP A 168 4.42 -0.03 25.21
C ASP A 168 3.34 -1.11 25.38
N ILE A 169 3.73 -2.36 25.13
CA ILE A 169 2.85 -3.54 25.18
C ILE A 169 2.51 -3.90 26.63
N HIS A 170 3.32 -3.47 27.60
CA HIS A 170 3.17 -3.85 29.01
C HIS A 170 2.27 -2.92 29.84
N ASP A 171 1.83 -1.80 29.27
CA ASP A 171 0.87 -0.90 29.91
C ASP A 171 -0.40 -0.74 29.06
N PRO A 172 -1.43 -1.60 29.27
CA PRO A 172 -2.70 -1.48 28.57
C PRO A 172 -3.44 -0.15 28.83
N GLY A 173 -3.03 0.64 29.82
CA GLY A 173 -3.52 2.01 30.07
C GLY A 173 -3.09 3.02 29.00
N LEU A 174 -2.01 2.75 28.26
CA LEU A 174 -1.50 3.57 27.15
C LEU A 174 -2.31 3.44 25.84
N TYR A 175 -3.26 2.51 25.76
CA TYR A 175 -4.20 2.43 24.63
C TYR A 175 -5.32 3.48 24.71
N SER A 176 -5.59 3.98 25.92
CA SER A 176 -6.60 5.02 26.17
C SER A 176 -6.09 6.42 25.91
N ASP A 177 -4.77 6.61 25.93
CA ASP A 177 -4.13 7.89 25.72
C ASP A 177 -2.84 7.74 24.89
N PRO A 178 -2.82 8.13 23.60
CA PRO A 178 -1.60 8.19 22.81
C PRO A 178 -0.61 9.27 23.29
N TYR A 179 -0.92 10.01 24.35
CA TYR A 179 -0.14 11.14 24.86
C TYR A 179 0.34 11.05 26.32
N HIS A 180 0.08 9.97 27.08
CA HIS A 180 0.60 9.85 28.46
C HIS A 180 1.89 9.04 28.60
N ASN A 181 2.80 9.59 29.42
CA ASN A 181 3.94 8.95 30.10
C ASN A 181 4.94 8.14 29.26
N TYR A 182 5.36 8.69 28.11
CA TYR A 182 6.77 8.52 27.75
C TYR A 182 7.55 9.49 28.63
N THR A 183 8.45 8.94 29.44
CA THR A 183 9.44 9.71 30.18
C THR A 183 10.01 10.81 29.28
N TRP A 184 9.89 12.06 29.74
CA TRP A 184 10.70 13.16 29.22
C TRP A 184 12.15 12.67 29.10
N GLY A 185 12.65 12.40 27.89
CA GLY A 185 14.10 12.23 27.71
C GLY A 185 14.63 11.09 26.87
N THR A 186 13.86 10.26 26.15
CA THR A 186 14.47 9.58 25.00
C THR A 186 14.50 10.57 23.83
N PHE A 187 15.57 11.38 23.80
CA PHE A 187 15.95 12.11 22.60
C PHE A 187 16.00 11.09 21.45
N THR A 188 15.09 11.18 20.46
CA THR A 188 15.45 10.56 19.19
C THR A 188 16.72 11.26 18.75
N PRO A 189 17.80 10.51 18.51
CA PRO A 189 19.03 11.12 18.05
C PRO A 189 18.73 11.92 16.79
N ALA A 190 19.34 13.10 16.68
CA ALA A 190 19.19 13.91 15.48
C ALA A 190 19.62 13.08 14.25
N PHE A 191 18.82 13.12 13.20
CA PHE A 191 19.14 12.51 11.92
C PHE A 191 19.54 13.61 10.93
N PRO A 192 20.62 13.44 10.14
CA PRO A 192 21.53 12.28 10.11
C PRO A 192 22.36 12.14 11.40
N HIS A 193 22.56 10.89 11.83
CA HIS A 193 23.42 10.60 12.98
C HIS A 193 24.88 10.92 12.63
N LYS A 194 25.66 11.46 13.58
CA LYS A 194 27.07 11.85 13.34
C LYS A 194 27.96 10.69 12.89
N GLU A 195 27.62 9.48 13.33
CA GLU A 195 28.38 8.25 13.05
C GLU A 195 27.81 7.47 11.85
N LEU A 196 26.75 7.96 11.19
CA LEU A 196 26.08 7.23 10.11
C LEU A 196 27.04 6.76 9.00
N ASP A 197 27.94 7.65 8.58
CA ASP A 197 28.90 7.37 7.51
C ASP A 197 30.10 6.54 7.99
N GLU A 198 30.24 6.30 9.30
CA GLU A 198 31.26 5.40 9.87
C GLU A 198 30.79 3.94 9.92
N LEU A 199 29.46 3.74 9.89
CA LEU A 199 28.82 2.43 9.90
C LEU A 199 28.83 1.78 8.50
N PRO A 200 29.07 0.46 8.40
CA PRO A 200 28.98 -0.24 7.13
C PRO A 200 27.54 -0.21 6.57
N PRO A 201 27.39 -0.17 5.23
CA PRO A 201 26.09 -0.09 4.56
C PRO A 201 25.22 -1.32 4.79
N ALA A 202 23.92 -1.09 4.95
CA ALA A 202 22.94 -2.17 5.06
C ALA A 202 22.66 -2.80 3.69
N GLY A 203 22.60 -4.12 3.63
CA GLY A 203 22.09 -4.87 2.49
C GLY A 203 20.57 -4.80 2.44
N VAL A 204 20.03 -4.16 1.41
CA VAL A 204 18.58 -3.91 1.30
C VAL A 204 18.06 -4.47 -0.01
N PHE A 205 17.12 -5.41 0.07
CA PHE A 205 16.41 -5.94 -1.08
C PHE A 205 15.01 -5.32 -1.15
N VAL A 206 14.73 -4.52 -2.18
CA VAL A 206 13.46 -3.81 -2.36
C VAL A 206 12.59 -4.53 -3.38
N GLY A 207 11.47 -5.08 -2.93
CA GLY A 207 10.42 -5.67 -3.76
C GLY A 207 9.29 -4.67 -4.01
N VAL A 208 9.21 -4.16 -5.24
CA VAL A 208 8.15 -3.24 -5.70
C VAL A 208 6.99 -4.07 -6.24
N PHE A 209 5.86 -4.08 -5.53
CA PHE A 209 4.69 -4.85 -5.93
C PHE A 209 4.03 -4.16 -7.12
N SER A 210 3.91 -4.90 -8.22
CA SER A 210 3.32 -4.41 -9.46
C SER A 210 2.44 -5.50 -10.10
N THR A 211 1.77 -5.16 -11.19
CA THR A 211 0.89 -6.08 -11.94
C THR A 211 1.37 -6.25 -13.38
N ASP A 212 0.97 -7.33 -14.04
CA ASP A 212 1.37 -7.63 -15.43
C ASP A 212 1.13 -6.47 -16.42
N SER A 213 0.04 -5.71 -16.27
CA SER A 213 -0.30 -4.57 -17.12
C SER A 213 0.46 -3.27 -16.82
N ALA A 214 1.09 -3.12 -15.64
CA ALA A 214 1.65 -1.86 -15.16
C ALA A 214 3.06 -1.52 -15.71
N TYR A 215 3.31 -1.80 -16.99
CA TYR A 215 4.61 -1.55 -17.63
C TYR A 215 5.06 -0.08 -17.49
N GLU A 216 4.17 0.87 -17.78
CA GLU A 216 4.50 2.31 -17.72
C GLU A 216 4.96 2.74 -16.33
N ARG A 217 4.31 2.21 -15.28
CA ARG A 217 4.69 2.54 -13.91
C ARG A 217 6.07 1.99 -13.56
N ARG A 218 6.36 0.75 -13.95
CA ARG A 218 7.70 0.16 -13.79
C ARG A 218 8.76 0.94 -14.55
N ALA A 219 8.47 1.37 -15.79
CA ALA A 219 9.38 2.19 -16.58
C ALA A 219 9.66 3.55 -15.93
N LEU A 220 8.65 4.20 -15.32
CA LEU A 220 8.84 5.42 -14.53
C LEU A 220 9.72 5.18 -13.30
N VAL A 221 9.49 4.09 -12.56
CA VAL A 221 10.35 3.72 -11.42
C VAL A 221 11.81 3.55 -11.85
N ARG A 222 12.06 2.78 -12.93
CA ARG A 222 13.41 2.56 -13.49
C ARG A 222 14.12 3.85 -13.87
N SER A 223 13.43 4.72 -14.61
CA SER A 223 13.99 5.97 -15.15
C SER A 223 14.10 7.10 -14.14
N THR A 224 13.45 6.97 -12.98
CA THR A 224 13.48 7.96 -11.91
C THR A 224 14.23 7.43 -10.69
N TRP A 225 13.58 7.30 -9.55
CA TRP A 225 14.22 7.09 -8.26
C TRP A 225 15.06 5.82 -8.17
N ALA A 226 14.80 4.77 -8.97
CA ALA A 226 15.57 3.54 -8.88
C ALA A 226 17.01 3.71 -9.38
N SER A 227 17.22 4.51 -10.44
CA SER A 227 18.53 4.75 -11.06
C SER A 227 19.11 6.13 -10.77
N HIS A 228 18.28 7.09 -10.39
CA HIS A 228 18.71 8.49 -10.31
C HIS A 228 19.80 8.70 -9.23
N PRO A 229 20.94 9.38 -9.56
CA PRO A 229 22.03 9.59 -8.63
C PRO A 229 21.60 10.22 -7.30
N ARG A 230 20.71 11.21 -7.31
CA ARG A 230 20.23 11.85 -6.06
C ARG A 230 19.39 10.94 -5.17
N SER A 231 18.67 9.98 -5.73
CA SER A 231 17.99 8.96 -4.93
C SER A 231 19.00 8.01 -4.29
N ARG A 232 20.05 7.63 -5.03
CA ARG A 232 21.06 6.65 -4.61
C ARG A 232 22.14 7.20 -3.66
N ILE A 233 22.55 8.44 -3.88
CA ILE A 233 23.77 9.04 -3.31
C ILE A 233 23.43 10.09 -2.24
N GLY A 234 22.20 10.63 -2.27
CA GLY A 234 21.74 11.71 -1.40
C GLY A 234 21.99 13.11 -1.99
N ALA A 235 21.79 14.14 -1.17
CA ALA A 235 22.00 15.54 -1.51
C ALA A 235 23.47 15.98 -1.47
N GLY A 236 23.77 17.14 -2.10
CA GLY A 236 25.12 17.70 -2.15
C GLY A 236 26.07 16.83 -2.97
N THR A 237 27.30 16.64 -2.46
CA THR A 237 28.28 15.73 -3.09
C THR A 237 27.91 14.25 -2.92
N GLY A 238 27.00 13.98 -2.00
CA GLY A 238 26.68 12.67 -1.46
C GLY A 238 27.87 11.78 -1.09
N ASP A 239 27.67 10.46 -1.09
CA ASP A 239 28.65 9.44 -0.68
C ASP A 239 29.23 8.62 -1.86
N GLY A 240 29.01 9.09 -3.10
CA GLY A 240 29.42 8.37 -4.31
C GLY A 240 28.74 7.01 -4.51
N GLY A 241 27.58 6.78 -3.88
CA GLY A 241 26.81 5.53 -3.96
C GLY A 241 27.27 4.47 -2.97
N ALA A 242 28.13 4.84 -2.01
CA ALA A 242 28.65 3.91 -1.01
C ALA A 242 27.53 3.30 -0.16
N GLY A 243 26.56 4.11 0.27
CA GLY A 243 25.50 3.64 1.13
C GLY A 243 24.52 2.70 0.46
N THR A 244 24.11 3.02 -0.76
CA THR A 244 23.19 2.17 -1.54
C THR A 244 23.92 1.12 -2.39
N SER A 245 25.21 0.88 -2.12
CA SER A 245 26.04 -0.10 -2.84
C SER A 245 25.53 -1.54 -2.72
N ARG A 246 24.70 -1.81 -1.70
CA ARG A 246 24.06 -3.11 -1.42
C ARG A 246 22.54 -3.03 -1.51
N THR A 247 21.99 -2.02 -2.21
CA THR A 247 20.56 -1.83 -2.38
C THR A 247 20.10 -2.27 -3.77
N VAL A 248 19.30 -3.33 -3.82
CA VAL A 248 18.82 -3.97 -5.06
C VAL A 248 17.30 -3.74 -5.16
N VAL A 249 16.80 -3.44 -6.37
CA VAL A 249 15.37 -3.18 -6.60
C VAL A 249 14.83 -4.15 -7.63
N ARG A 250 13.72 -4.83 -7.31
CA ARG A 250 13.03 -5.77 -8.20
C ARG A 250 11.52 -5.57 -8.17
N PHE A 251 10.86 -5.79 -9.30
CA PHE A 251 9.40 -5.77 -9.42
C PHE A 251 8.82 -7.16 -9.15
N ILE A 252 7.80 -7.22 -8.30
CA ILE A 252 7.20 -8.46 -7.81
C ILE A 252 5.81 -8.62 -8.42
N LEU A 253 5.66 -9.62 -9.27
CA LEU A 253 4.42 -9.99 -9.95
C LEU A 253 4.05 -11.42 -9.57
N GLY A 254 2.76 -11.73 -9.53
CA GLY A 254 2.25 -13.09 -9.67
C GLY A 254 2.32 -13.56 -11.13
N GLN A 255 1.80 -14.75 -11.38
CA GLN A 255 1.70 -15.31 -12.73
C GLN A 255 0.92 -14.34 -13.64
N PRO A 256 1.54 -13.87 -14.73
CA PRO A 256 0.90 -12.95 -15.65
C PRO A 256 -0.29 -13.62 -16.35
N ARG A 257 -1.29 -12.82 -16.73
CA ARG A 257 -2.39 -13.30 -17.57
C ARG A 257 -1.88 -13.61 -18.98
N LYS A 258 -2.53 -14.54 -19.67
CA LYS A 258 -2.16 -14.99 -21.04
C LYS A 258 -1.90 -13.85 -22.02
N ASP A 259 -2.70 -12.78 -21.95
CA ASP A 259 -2.58 -11.64 -22.86
C ASP A 259 -1.30 -10.80 -22.62
N TRP A 260 -0.73 -10.90 -21.42
CA TRP A 260 0.45 -10.15 -20.98
C TRP A 260 1.71 -10.99 -20.88
N GLU A 261 1.61 -12.33 -20.84
CA GLU A 261 2.74 -13.27 -20.71
C GLU A 261 3.91 -12.92 -21.64
N ARG A 262 3.65 -12.72 -22.94
CA ARG A 262 4.70 -12.38 -23.91
C ARG A 262 5.36 -11.02 -23.64
N ARG A 263 4.57 -10.01 -23.24
CA ARG A 263 5.10 -8.66 -22.97
C ARG A 263 5.97 -8.67 -21.72
N VAL A 264 5.51 -9.34 -20.66
CA VAL A 264 6.27 -9.50 -19.42
C VAL A 264 7.55 -10.31 -19.65
N ALA A 265 7.50 -11.37 -20.47
CA ALA A 265 8.70 -12.15 -20.81
C ALA A 265 9.77 -11.32 -21.54
N LEU A 266 9.36 -10.46 -22.48
CA LEU A 266 10.29 -9.53 -23.15
C LEU A 266 10.86 -8.49 -22.18
N GLU A 267 10.03 -7.99 -21.26
CA GLU A 267 10.47 -7.04 -20.23
C GLU A 267 11.48 -7.67 -19.25
N ILE A 268 11.26 -8.93 -18.85
CA ILE A 268 12.20 -9.69 -18.01
C ILE A 268 13.58 -9.79 -18.69
N GLU A 269 13.60 -10.15 -19.98
CA GLU A 269 14.85 -10.33 -20.72
C GLU A 269 15.63 -9.01 -20.86
N GLU A 270 14.92 -7.91 -21.13
CA GLU A 270 15.51 -6.58 -21.31
C GLU A 270 16.08 -6.04 -19.99
N TYR A 271 15.27 -6.01 -18.92
CA TYR A 271 15.60 -5.25 -17.72
C TYR A 271 16.15 -6.10 -16.57
N ASN A 272 15.97 -7.43 -16.60
CA ASN A 272 16.48 -8.38 -15.60
C ASN A 272 16.07 -8.03 -14.14
N ASP A 273 14.90 -7.41 -13.97
CA ASP A 273 14.46 -6.85 -12.70
C ASP A 273 13.06 -7.29 -12.24
N ILE A 274 12.44 -8.26 -12.92
CA ILE A 274 11.12 -8.78 -12.58
C ILE A 274 11.22 -10.18 -11.97
N ILE A 275 10.48 -10.40 -10.90
CA ILE A 275 10.31 -11.69 -10.22
C ILE A 275 8.85 -12.12 -10.38
N ILE A 276 8.65 -13.33 -10.91
CA ILE A 276 7.34 -13.95 -11.02
C ILE A 276 7.15 -14.96 -9.89
N LEU A 277 6.20 -14.68 -9.00
CA LEU A 277 5.81 -15.57 -7.93
C LEU A 277 4.93 -16.71 -8.47
N PRO A 278 5.02 -17.93 -7.90
CA PRO A 278 4.26 -19.10 -8.32
C PRO A 278 2.81 -19.06 -7.79
N MET A 279 2.10 -17.97 -8.05
CA MET A 279 0.72 -17.75 -7.60
C MET A 279 -0.03 -16.84 -8.56
N ARG A 280 -1.36 -16.84 -8.50
CA ARG A 280 -2.16 -15.87 -9.26
C ARG A 280 -1.95 -14.46 -8.69
N GLU A 281 -1.83 -13.47 -9.56
CA GLU A 281 -1.74 -12.06 -9.17
C GLU A 281 -2.96 -11.64 -8.32
N ASN A 282 -2.73 -11.40 -7.02
CA ASN A 282 -3.72 -10.90 -6.07
C ASN A 282 -3.02 -10.43 -4.78
N MET A 283 -3.13 -9.13 -4.47
CA MET A 283 -2.52 -8.53 -3.27
C MET A 283 -3.02 -9.17 -1.96
N ASN A 284 -4.33 -9.42 -1.86
CA ASN A 284 -5.00 -9.84 -0.63
C ASN A 284 -5.13 -11.37 -0.48
N ASP A 285 -4.58 -12.13 -1.42
CA ASP A 285 -4.63 -13.61 -1.44
C ASP A 285 -3.21 -14.20 -1.42
N GLY A 286 -2.37 -13.68 -0.52
CA GLY A 286 -1.09 -14.28 -0.16
C GLY A 286 0.15 -13.78 -0.92
N LYS A 287 0.06 -12.70 -1.73
CA LYS A 287 1.21 -12.17 -2.48
C LYS A 287 2.37 -11.77 -1.57
N THR A 288 2.08 -11.08 -0.48
CA THR A 288 3.09 -10.69 0.52
C THR A 288 3.79 -11.88 1.16
N HIS A 289 3.03 -12.90 1.54
CA HIS A 289 3.62 -14.13 2.08
C HIS A 289 4.50 -14.82 1.02
N ALA A 290 4.00 -14.99 -0.21
CA ALA A 290 4.74 -15.62 -1.29
C ALA A 290 6.03 -14.85 -1.64
N PHE A 291 6.00 -13.52 -1.58
CA PHE A 291 7.18 -12.68 -1.74
C PHE A 291 8.22 -12.93 -0.65
N PHE A 292 7.84 -12.87 0.63
CA PHE A 292 8.80 -13.12 1.72
C PHE A 292 9.30 -14.57 1.74
N THR A 293 8.46 -15.53 1.37
CA THR A 293 8.86 -16.94 1.19
C THR A 293 9.90 -17.07 0.07
N TRP A 294 9.66 -16.42 -1.08
CA TRP A 294 10.63 -16.38 -2.17
C TRP A 294 11.92 -15.66 -1.74
N ALA A 295 11.81 -14.55 -1.03
CA ALA A 295 12.97 -13.76 -0.59
C ALA A 295 13.87 -14.54 0.38
N ALA A 296 13.29 -15.32 1.30
CA ALA A 296 14.06 -16.19 2.20
C ALA A 296 14.95 -17.21 1.45
N ALA A 297 14.55 -17.64 0.25
CA ALA A 297 15.33 -18.54 -0.59
C ALA A 297 16.25 -17.80 -1.57
N ASP A 298 15.75 -16.75 -2.23
CA ASP A 298 16.31 -16.22 -3.47
C ASP A 298 16.60 -14.71 -3.47
N ALA A 299 16.37 -13.99 -2.38
CA ALA A 299 16.84 -12.62 -2.25
C ALA A 299 18.33 -12.59 -1.88
N TRP A 300 19.11 -11.85 -2.67
CA TRP A 300 20.55 -11.71 -2.54
C TRP A 300 20.93 -10.25 -2.82
N VAL A 301 21.99 -9.77 -2.18
CA VAL A 301 22.54 -8.41 -2.38
C VAL A 301 24.06 -8.47 -2.53
N PRO A 302 24.69 -7.46 -3.15
CA PRO A 302 26.14 -7.36 -3.22
C PRO A 302 26.79 -7.45 -1.83
N PRO A 303 28.01 -8.05 -1.71
CA PRO A 303 28.77 -8.03 -0.46
C PRO A 303 29.20 -6.60 -0.09
N ILE A 304 29.69 -6.40 1.13
CA ILE A 304 30.22 -5.11 1.55
C ILE A 304 31.50 -4.84 0.75
N MET A 305 31.44 -3.82 -0.11
CA MET A 305 32.56 -3.41 -0.97
C MET A 305 33.25 -2.14 -0.46
N VAL A 306 32.62 -1.43 0.47
CA VAL A 306 33.11 -0.15 1.00
C VAL A 306 33.78 -0.41 2.35
N GLU A 307 34.98 0.12 2.52
CA GLU A 307 35.66 0.09 3.82
C GLU A 307 34.94 0.99 4.83
N SER A 308 34.62 0.44 6.00
CA SER A 308 34.01 1.15 7.12
C SER A 308 34.95 1.16 8.32
N LYS A 309 34.87 2.21 9.16
CA LYS A 309 35.65 2.28 10.41
C LYS A 309 35.20 1.24 11.42
N VAL A 310 33.90 0.95 11.44
CA VAL A 310 33.29 -0.07 12.29
C VAL A 310 33.23 -1.39 11.50
N PRO A 311 33.62 -2.53 12.09
CA PRO A 311 33.49 -3.83 11.42
C PRO A 311 32.02 -4.17 11.16
N PRO A 312 31.71 -4.88 10.06
CA PRO A 312 30.34 -5.30 9.78
C PRO A 312 29.81 -6.24 10.86
N PRO A 313 28.50 -6.12 11.21
CA PRO A 313 27.89 -7.02 12.16
C PRO A 313 27.91 -8.45 11.59
N LYS A 314 28.12 -9.42 12.46
CA LYS A 314 28.07 -10.85 12.11
C LYS A 314 26.75 -11.42 12.61
N PHE A 315 25.90 -11.83 11.67
CA PHE A 315 24.62 -12.48 11.91
C PHE A 315 24.69 -13.96 11.54
N SER A 316 23.68 -14.74 11.94
CA SER A 316 23.65 -16.19 11.66
C SER A 316 23.70 -16.54 10.16
N TYR A 317 23.24 -15.62 9.32
CA TYR A 317 23.14 -15.76 7.86
C TYR A 317 24.28 -15.08 7.08
N SER A 318 25.25 -14.45 7.76
CA SER A 318 26.30 -13.65 7.11
C SER A 318 27.25 -14.47 6.22
N ASP A 319 27.39 -15.76 6.47
CA ASP A 319 28.28 -16.66 5.73
C ASP A 319 27.62 -17.27 4.48
N GLU A 320 26.30 -17.11 4.30
CA GLU A 320 25.57 -17.62 3.14
C GLU A 320 25.87 -16.79 1.88
N GLN A 321 26.24 -17.48 0.81
CA GLN A 321 26.70 -16.88 -0.43
C GLN A 321 26.09 -17.58 -1.65
N LYS A 322 25.82 -16.80 -2.70
CA LYS A 322 25.38 -17.30 -4.01
C LYS A 322 26.06 -16.52 -5.13
N HIS A 323 26.30 -17.18 -6.25
CA HIS A 323 26.83 -16.52 -7.43
C HIS A 323 25.97 -15.32 -7.84
N ALA A 324 26.63 -14.24 -8.25
CA ALA A 324 25.96 -13.00 -8.61
C ALA A 324 24.92 -13.22 -9.74
N PRO A 325 23.67 -12.77 -9.56
CA PRO A 325 22.68 -12.80 -10.63
C PRO A 325 23.00 -11.75 -11.70
N LYS A 326 22.35 -11.86 -12.86
CA LYS A 326 22.41 -10.84 -13.90
C LYS A 326 21.85 -9.52 -13.35
N LEU A 327 22.65 -8.45 -13.45
CA LEU A 327 22.31 -7.14 -12.91
C LEU A 327 21.24 -6.45 -13.76
N ALA A 328 20.36 -5.73 -13.08
CA ALA A 328 19.49 -4.74 -13.70
C ALA A 328 20.27 -3.44 -13.97
N ALA A 329 19.82 -2.63 -14.94
CA ALA A 329 20.48 -1.38 -15.30
C ALA A 329 20.57 -0.37 -14.14
N HIS A 330 19.61 -0.40 -13.22
CA HIS A 330 19.59 0.45 -12.03
C HIS A 330 20.26 -0.18 -10.81
N ASP A 331 20.82 -1.38 -10.89
CA ASP A 331 21.56 -1.96 -9.76
C ASP A 331 22.88 -1.23 -9.50
N PRO A 332 23.38 -1.23 -8.24
CA PRO A 332 24.66 -0.63 -7.93
C PRO A 332 25.78 -1.40 -8.65
N MET A 333 26.52 -0.71 -9.52
CA MET A 333 27.61 -1.30 -10.27
C MET A 333 28.82 -1.55 -9.36
N PRO A 334 29.43 -2.75 -9.37
CA PRO A 334 30.69 -2.99 -8.68
C PRO A 334 31.76 -2.05 -9.26
N ARG A 335 32.46 -1.29 -8.41
CA ARG A 335 33.66 -0.57 -8.85
C ARG A 335 34.73 -1.63 -9.20
N ASP A 336 35.25 -1.55 -10.42
CA ASP A 336 36.40 -2.32 -10.95
C ASP A 336 36.30 -3.85 -10.90
N GLY A 337 35.82 -4.48 -11.98
CA GLY A 337 36.10 -5.90 -12.32
C GLY A 337 35.63 -6.98 -11.32
N LEU A 338 35.10 -6.59 -10.16
CA LEU A 338 34.66 -7.41 -9.02
C LEU A 338 33.28 -8.03 -9.23
N SER A 339 32.79 -8.07 -10.47
CA SER A 339 31.53 -8.71 -10.89
C SER A 339 31.50 -10.22 -10.58
N THR A 340 32.60 -10.79 -10.09
CA THR A 340 32.78 -12.22 -9.78
C THR A 340 32.60 -12.57 -8.31
N ARG A 341 32.33 -11.60 -7.41
CA ARG A 341 32.13 -11.91 -5.99
C ARG A 341 30.74 -12.49 -5.75
N ASP A 342 30.69 -13.49 -4.87
CA ASP A 342 29.42 -14.06 -4.43
C ASP A 342 28.62 -13.04 -3.62
N TRP A 343 27.32 -12.97 -3.92
CA TRP A 343 26.35 -12.16 -3.24
C TRP A 343 25.96 -12.80 -1.92
N VAL A 344 25.60 -11.98 -0.95
CA VAL A 344 25.23 -12.41 0.41
C VAL A 344 23.75 -12.16 0.67
N ARG A 345 23.24 -12.71 1.77
CA ARG A 345 21.88 -12.43 2.22
C ARG A 345 21.67 -10.95 2.53
N PRO A 346 20.49 -10.39 2.22
CA PRO A 346 20.16 -9.02 2.61
C PRO A 346 19.94 -8.94 4.13
N ASP A 347 20.29 -7.79 4.71
CA ASP A 347 19.99 -7.47 6.10
C ASP A 347 18.49 -7.12 6.26
N PHE A 348 17.90 -6.49 5.24
CA PHE A 348 16.47 -6.16 5.17
C PHE A 348 15.85 -6.54 3.82
N VAL A 349 14.61 -7.02 3.87
CA VAL A 349 13.73 -7.18 2.71
C VAL A 349 12.56 -6.20 2.85
N VAL A 350 12.36 -5.37 1.84
CA VAL A 350 11.38 -4.28 1.82
C VAL A 350 10.25 -4.65 0.86
N LYS A 351 9.00 -4.56 1.32
CA LYS A 351 7.82 -4.52 0.45
C LYS A 351 7.46 -3.07 0.21
N MET A 352 7.19 -2.69 -1.03
CA MET A 352 6.61 -1.39 -1.36
C MET A 352 5.63 -1.48 -2.54
N ASP A 353 4.75 -0.51 -2.68
CA ASP A 353 3.83 -0.42 -3.82
C ASP A 353 4.47 0.30 -5.02
N ASP A 354 3.99 0.03 -6.24
CA ASP A 354 4.48 0.69 -7.46
C ASP A 354 3.96 2.14 -7.63
N ASP A 355 3.01 2.59 -6.80
CA ASP A 355 2.57 3.98 -6.68
C ASP A 355 3.26 4.76 -5.54
N ALA A 356 4.37 4.23 -5.01
CA ALA A 356 5.27 4.90 -4.09
C ALA A 356 6.55 5.40 -4.80
N PHE A 357 7.02 6.59 -4.40
CA PHE A 357 8.29 7.17 -4.82
C PHE A 357 9.25 7.19 -3.65
N VAL A 358 10.40 6.50 -3.76
CA VAL A 358 11.34 6.30 -2.64
C VAL A 358 12.71 6.91 -2.89
N MET A 359 13.26 7.61 -1.90
CA MET A 359 14.65 8.07 -1.90
C MET A 359 15.53 6.99 -1.27
N LEU A 360 16.27 6.23 -2.10
CA LEU A 360 16.98 5.02 -1.65
C LEU A 360 18.05 5.28 -0.59
N ALA A 361 18.77 6.40 -0.69
CA ALA A 361 19.76 6.83 0.30
C ALA A 361 19.11 7.15 1.66
N GLU A 362 17.90 7.71 1.65
CA GLU A 362 17.14 8.03 2.86
C GLU A 362 16.60 6.77 3.55
N LEU A 363 16.12 5.80 2.74
CA LEU A 363 15.67 4.50 3.22
C LEU A 363 16.84 3.69 3.82
N GLU A 364 17.93 3.54 3.06
CA GLU A 364 19.08 2.74 3.49
C GLU A 364 19.73 3.34 4.74
N ALA A 365 19.89 4.67 4.82
CA ALA A 365 20.47 5.31 5.99
C ALA A 365 19.67 5.05 7.28
N ARG A 366 18.34 5.00 7.20
CA ARG A 366 17.47 4.70 8.37
C ARG A 366 17.56 3.25 8.77
N LEU A 367 17.49 2.33 7.80
CA LEU A 367 17.65 0.90 8.07
C LEU A 367 19.04 0.56 8.62
N ARG A 368 20.09 1.23 8.12
CA ARG A 368 21.46 1.09 8.61
C ARG A 368 21.57 1.47 10.08
N LEU A 369 21.01 2.62 10.49
CA LEU A 369 21.03 2.99 11.90
C LEU A 369 20.34 1.94 12.75
N GLU A 370 19.16 1.47 12.34
CA GLU A 370 18.42 0.47 13.11
C GLU A 370 19.12 -0.88 13.23
N LEU A 371 19.86 -1.28 12.19
CA LEU A 371 20.70 -2.48 12.18
C LEU A 371 21.82 -2.42 13.22
N HIS A 372 22.41 -1.24 13.41
CA HIS A 372 23.56 -1.01 14.29
C HIS A 372 23.18 -0.53 15.69
N THR A 373 21.92 -0.16 15.92
CA THR A 373 21.40 0.17 17.24
C THR A 373 21.48 -1.05 18.16
N LYS A 374 22.23 -0.93 19.26
CA LYS A 374 22.32 -1.97 20.29
C LYS A 374 21.02 -2.04 21.08
N PRO A 375 20.52 -3.24 21.43
CA PRO A 375 19.38 -3.37 22.32
C PRO A 375 19.71 -2.81 23.71
N ASP A 376 18.75 -2.11 24.34
CA ASP A 376 18.93 -1.48 25.64
C ASP A 376 19.32 -2.51 26.72
N ALA A 377 20.46 -2.27 27.36
CA ALA A 377 20.99 -3.10 28.45
C ALA A 377 20.17 -3.03 29.75
N SER A 378 19.08 -2.24 29.79
CA SER A 378 18.18 -2.07 30.93
C SER A 378 17.08 -3.14 31.02
N SER A 379 16.87 -3.95 29.97
CA SER A 379 16.01 -5.13 30.07
C SER A 379 16.77 -6.25 30.79
N SER A 380 16.58 -6.31 32.10
CA SER A 380 17.21 -7.27 33.01
C SER A 380 16.84 -8.72 32.65
N SER A 381 17.63 -9.37 31.82
CA SER A 381 17.76 -10.83 31.83
C SER A 381 19.26 -11.20 31.82
N PRO A 382 19.76 -11.89 32.85
CA PRO A 382 21.18 -12.18 33.02
C PRO A 382 21.56 -13.47 32.30
N THR A 383 21.10 -13.65 31.06
CA THR A 383 21.58 -14.71 30.20
C THR A 383 22.34 -14.06 29.06
N LYS A 384 23.67 -14.24 29.10
CA LYS A 384 24.58 -14.08 27.96
C LYS A 384 24.17 -15.03 26.84
N SER A 385 23.01 -14.84 26.21
CA SER A 385 22.71 -15.53 24.96
C SER A 385 23.61 -14.93 23.89
N ALA A 386 24.22 -15.79 23.08
CA ALA A 386 24.93 -15.39 21.87
C ALA A 386 24.07 -14.38 21.11
N ALA A 387 24.70 -13.33 20.58
CA ALA A 387 24.03 -12.22 19.89
C ALA A 387 22.95 -12.74 18.92
N GLU A 388 21.69 -12.67 19.33
CA GLU A 388 20.57 -13.10 18.49
C GLU A 388 20.42 -12.08 17.35
N ASP A 389 20.12 -12.57 16.15
CA ASP A 389 19.92 -11.72 14.99
C ASP A 389 18.77 -10.73 15.21
N PRO A 390 18.89 -9.49 14.72
CA PRO A 390 17.89 -8.45 14.95
C PRO A 390 16.54 -8.84 14.35
N MET A 391 15.47 -8.55 15.10
CA MET A 391 14.08 -8.65 14.66
C MET A 391 13.48 -7.25 14.58
N ILE A 392 13.53 -6.64 13.42
CA ILE A 392 13.11 -5.25 13.18
C ILE A 392 12.00 -5.23 12.14
N TYR A 393 10.85 -4.67 12.53
CA TYR A 393 9.75 -4.34 11.63
C TYR A 393 9.67 -2.82 11.52
N TRP A 394 10.04 -2.28 10.36
CA TRP A 394 10.20 -0.84 10.12
C TRP A 394 9.20 -0.32 9.09
N GLY A 395 8.61 0.86 9.31
CA GLY A 395 7.71 1.50 8.33
C GLY A 395 6.86 2.64 8.94
N TYR A 396 5.81 3.07 8.26
CA TYR A 396 4.84 4.02 8.83
C TYR A 396 3.85 3.29 9.74
N LEU A 397 3.92 3.51 11.05
CA LEU A 397 3.04 2.81 11.99
C LEU A 397 1.64 3.42 12.01
N VAL A 398 0.66 2.65 11.53
CA VAL A 398 -0.77 2.93 11.74
C VAL A 398 -1.19 2.25 13.04
N THR A 399 -1.66 3.06 13.98
CA THR A 399 -2.13 2.59 15.28
C THR A 399 -3.49 3.21 15.62
N ASN A 400 -4.42 2.37 16.03
CA ASN A 400 -5.71 2.71 16.65
C ASN A 400 -5.95 1.71 17.79
N ARG A 401 -6.93 1.94 18.66
CA ARG A 401 -7.33 1.06 19.78
C ARG A 401 -7.41 -0.42 19.40
N LEU A 402 -7.81 -0.74 18.17
CA LEU A 402 -8.03 -2.13 17.71
C LEU A 402 -6.95 -2.65 16.74
N HIS A 403 -6.13 -1.79 16.15
CA HIS A 403 -5.26 -2.16 15.04
C HIS A 403 -3.91 -1.49 15.16
N ARG A 404 -2.85 -2.27 14.97
CA ARG A 404 -1.44 -1.82 14.95
C ARG A 404 -0.74 -2.56 13.83
N PHE A 405 -0.27 -1.85 12.81
CA PHE A 405 0.39 -2.39 11.62
C PHE A 405 1.26 -1.32 10.94
N MET A 406 2.26 -1.71 10.14
CA MET A 406 2.94 -0.76 9.25
C MET A 406 2.10 -0.62 7.98
N ALA A 407 1.90 0.61 7.51
CA ALA A 407 1.08 0.88 6.34
C ALA A 407 1.68 0.30 5.06
N GLY A 408 0.81 0.03 4.09
CA GLY A 408 1.12 -0.81 2.92
C GLY A 408 2.06 -0.17 1.91
N GLU A 409 2.23 1.15 1.91
CA GLU A 409 3.05 1.87 0.94
C GLU A 409 4.49 1.38 0.91
N LEU A 410 5.07 1.14 2.10
CA LEU A 410 6.41 0.63 2.29
C LEU A 410 6.63 0.14 3.72
N TYR A 411 7.16 -1.07 3.88
CA TYR A 411 7.71 -1.55 5.14
C TYR A 411 8.87 -2.53 4.94
N ALA A 412 9.76 -2.60 5.92
CA ALA A 412 10.93 -3.46 5.91
C ALA A 412 10.88 -4.49 7.04
N LEU A 413 11.29 -5.72 6.72
CA LEU A 413 11.55 -6.79 7.67
C LEU A 413 13.05 -7.09 7.67
N SER A 414 13.65 -7.15 8.85
CA SER A 414 14.99 -7.75 9.00
C SER A 414 14.99 -9.21 8.55
N TRP A 415 16.11 -9.72 8.05
CA TRP A 415 16.21 -11.10 7.54
C TRP A 415 15.60 -12.16 8.47
N ASN A 416 15.87 -12.09 9.77
CA ASN A 416 15.33 -13.04 10.75
C ASN A 416 13.78 -13.11 10.74
N LEU A 417 13.11 -11.98 10.51
CA LEU A 417 11.65 -11.94 10.38
C LEU A 417 11.17 -12.48 9.03
N VAL A 418 11.96 -12.32 7.98
CA VAL A 418 11.68 -12.88 6.65
C VAL A 418 11.77 -14.42 6.70
N ASP A 419 12.83 -14.94 7.32
CA ASP A 419 13.02 -16.37 7.54
C ASP A 419 11.86 -16.96 8.37
N TYR A 420 11.47 -16.28 9.46
CA TYR A 420 10.29 -16.63 10.23
C TYR A 420 9.01 -16.69 9.38
N VAL A 421 8.72 -15.65 8.60
CA VAL A 421 7.50 -15.59 7.77
C VAL A 421 7.47 -16.73 6.75
N SER A 422 8.63 -17.12 6.22
CA SER A 422 8.76 -18.22 5.26
C SER A 422 8.55 -19.59 5.91
N ASN A 423 9.09 -19.80 7.11
CA ASN A 423 9.23 -21.14 7.70
C ASN A 423 8.14 -21.49 8.74
N ASP A 424 7.46 -20.50 9.33
CA ASP A 424 6.48 -20.75 10.38
C ASP A 424 5.14 -21.32 9.86
N PRO A 425 4.70 -22.50 10.32
CA PRO A 425 3.46 -23.12 9.85
C PRO A 425 2.18 -22.31 10.14
N ALA A 426 2.16 -21.51 11.22
CA ALA A 426 1.00 -20.69 11.56
C ALA A 426 0.83 -19.54 10.57
N VAL A 427 1.94 -18.94 10.13
CA VAL A 427 1.96 -17.85 9.14
C VAL A 427 1.41 -18.31 7.79
N ARG A 428 1.73 -19.54 7.37
CA ARG A 428 1.27 -20.14 6.10
C ARG A 428 -0.26 -20.18 5.95
N HIS A 429 -1.00 -20.26 7.05
CA HIS A 429 -2.46 -20.29 7.05
C HIS A 429 -3.10 -18.90 7.27
N LEU A 430 -2.30 -17.85 7.42
CA LEU A 430 -2.72 -16.48 7.75
C LEU A 430 -2.42 -15.50 6.62
N THR A 431 -2.70 -15.89 5.38
CA THR A 431 -2.29 -15.14 4.17
C THR A 431 -3.41 -14.36 3.49
N LYS A 432 -4.67 -14.54 3.91
CA LYS A 432 -5.84 -13.92 3.29
C LYS A 432 -6.29 -12.64 4.01
N GLY A 433 -6.52 -11.57 3.27
CA GLY A 433 -6.97 -10.26 3.78
C GLY A 433 -5.98 -9.15 3.42
N LYS A 434 -6.20 -7.95 3.97
CA LYS A 434 -5.30 -6.81 3.76
C LYS A 434 -3.89 -7.15 4.22
N GLU A 435 -2.93 -7.00 3.33
CA GLU A 435 -1.61 -7.60 3.46
C GLU A 435 -0.75 -6.95 4.55
N ASP A 436 -0.89 -5.64 4.73
CA ASP A 436 -0.28 -4.84 5.78
C ASP A 436 -0.70 -5.32 7.19
N LYS A 437 -2.00 -5.55 7.37
CA LYS A 437 -2.59 -6.08 8.60
C LYS A 437 -2.21 -7.53 8.84
N GLN A 438 -2.11 -8.35 7.79
CA GLN A 438 -1.64 -9.72 7.94
C GLN A 438 -0.18 -9.78 8.36
N THR A 439 0.69 -8.97 7.76
CA THR A 439 2.10 -8.89 8.15
C THR A 439 2.25 -8.54 9.62
N ALA A 440 1.51 -7.54 10.08
CA ALA A 440 1.48 -7.18 11.50
C ALA A 440 0.93 -8.29 12.41
N LYS A 441 -0.02 -9.09 11.94
CA LYS A 441 -0.52 -10.26 12.66
C LYS A 441 0.56 -11.32 12.80
N TRP A 442 1.35 -11.59 11.76
CA TRP A 442 2.48 -12.52 11.81
C TRP A 442 3.50 -12.09 12.86
N MET A 443 3.84 -10.79 12.92
CA MET A 443 4.77 -10.28 13.94
C MET A 443 4.25 -10.47 15.37
N LYS A 444 2.93 -10.33 15.58
CA LYS A 444 2.30 -10.47 16.91
C LYS A 444 2.21 -11.91 17.41
N ILE A 445 2.06 -12.88 16.50
CA ILE A 445 1.99 -14.30 16.87
C ILE A 445 3.37 -14.96 16.96
N HIS A 446 4.44 -14.23 16.65
CA HIS A 446 5.81 -14.72 16.77
C HIS A 446 6.07 -15.19 18.22
N HIS A 447 6.70 -16.35 18.39
CA HIS A 447 6.99 -16.91 19.71
C HIS A 447 7.87 -16.00 20.58
N LYS A 448 8.72 -15.17 19.94
CA LYS A 448 9.49 -14.08 20.56
C LYS A 448 8.94 -12.69 20.18
N ALA A 449 7.63 -12.49 20.09
CA ALA A 449 7.04 -11.21 19.67
C ALA A 449 7.51 -10.01 20.52
N HIS A 450 7.84 -10.24 21.80
CA HIS A 450 8.37 -9.22 22.71
C HIS A 450 9.77 -8.71 22.32
N LEU A 451 10.52 -9.45 21.49
CA LEU A 451 11.82 -9.02 20.97
C LEU A 451 11.72 -8.32 19.61
N VAL A 452 10.53 -8.32 18.98
CA VAL A 452 10.31 -7.64 17.70
C VAL A 452 10.30 -6.14 17.93
N ARG A 453 11.28 -5.44 17.39
CA ARG A 453 11.39 -3.97 17.42
C ARG A 453 10.50 -3.39 16.33
N TRP A 454 9.45 -2.69 16.74
CA TRP A 454 8.58 -1.93 15.84
C TRP A 454 9.16 -0.53 15.72
N VAL A 455 9.79 -0.23 14.58
CA VAL A 455 10.41 1.08 14.35
C VAL A 455 9.54 1.85 13.38
N SER A 456 9.17 3.06 13.78
CA SER A 456 8.15 3.83 13.07
C SER A 456 8.68 5.16 12.56
N GLU A 457 8.29 5.49 11.33
CA GLU A 457 8.67 6.70 10.64
C GLU A 457 7.41 7.38 10.09
N ARG A 458 7.00 8.48 10.73
CA ARG A 458 5.76 9.19 10.42
C ARG A 458 5.94 10.59 9.87
N CYS A 459 7.16 11.13 9.93
CA CYS A 459 7.44 12.46 9.41
C CYS A 459 7.80 12.42 7.92
N TRP A 460 8.58 11.41 7.52
CA TRP A 460 9.20 11.36 6.20
C TRP A 460 8.57 10.37 5.22
N ILE A 461 7.43 9.77 5.61
CA ILE A 461 6.58 8.93 4.78
C ILE A 461 5.19 9.57 4.79
N TYR A 462 4.71 9.99 3.62
CA TYR A 462 3.47 10.74 3.47
C TYR A 462 2.90 10.60 2.05
N ASP A 463 1.67 11.06 1.84
CA ASP A 463 1.00 10.98 0.55
C ASP A 463 1.29 12.20 -0.34
N HIS A 464 1.19 12.01 -1.65
CA HIS A 464 1.36 13.08 -2.64
C HIS A 464 0.54 14.34 -2.29
N PRO A 465 1.07 15.56 -2.46
CA PRO A 465 0.38 16.79 -2.03
C PRO A 465 -1.02 16.99 -2.64
N ARG A 466 -1.26 16.42 -3.83
CA ARG A 466 -2.54 16.47 -4.55
C ARG A 466 -3.53 15.36 -4.18
N ALA A 467 -3.15 14.39 -3.34
CA ALA A 467 -3.99 13.22 -3.06
C ALA A 467 -5.20 13.55 -2.16
N GLY A 468 -5.10 14.58 -1.32
CA GLY A 468 -6.22 15.04 -0.46
C GLY A 468 -6.55 14.10 0.70
N THR A 469 -5.68 13.15 1.00
CA THR A 469 -5.81 12.19 2.11
C THR A 469 -5.42 12.84 3.45
N VAL A 470 -5.64 12.15 4.57
CA VAL A 470 -5.17 12.58 5.90
C VAL A 470 -3.64 12.59 6.02
N TYR A 471 -2.93 11.90 5.13
CA TYR A 471 -1.47 11.79 5.09
C TYR A 471 -0.83 12.79 4.11
N SER A 472 -1.63 13.58 3.38
CA SER A 472 -1.12 14.48 2.33
C SER A 472 -0.63 15.81 2.89
N HIS A 473 0.63 16.16 2.61
CA HIS A 473 1.21 17.50 2.78
C HIS A 473 2.15 17.84 1.62
N GLY A 474 2.67 19.07 1.57
CA GLY A 474 3.63 19.49 0.55
C GLY A 474 4.90 18.63 0.56
N PHE A 475 5.65 18.64 -0.54
CA PHE A 475 6.95 17.96 -0.59
C PHE A 475 7.86 18.52 0.50
N LEU A 476 8.33 17.64 1.37
CA LEU A 476 8.95 18.03 2.63
C LEU A 476 10.48 18.00 2.53
N PHE A 477 11.13 18.98 3.15
CA PHE A 477 12.57 19.06 3.23
C PHE A 477 13.04 19.35 4.67
N PRO A 478 14.28 18.97 5.04
CA PRO A 478 14.83 19.21 6.38
C PRO A 478 14.71 20.64 6.88
N SER A 479 14.97 21.65 6.05
CA SER A 479 14.86 23.06 6.41
C SER A 479 13.48 23.44 6.93
N GLU A 480 12.42 22.92 6.28
CA GLU A 480 11.04 23.16 6.71
C GLU A 480 10.73 22.41 8.00
N VAL A 481 11.17 21.16 8.15
CA VAL A 481 11.00 20.43 9.42
C VAL A 481 11.71 21.15 10.57
N SER A 482 12.88 21.72 10.35
CA SER A 482 13.59 22.55 11.33
C SER A 482 12.84 23.85 11.66
N ARG A 483 12.13 24.46 10.70
CA ARG A 483 11.20 25.59 10.96
C ARG A 483 10.00 25.16 11.77
N VAL A 484 9.38 24.03 11.41
CA VAL A 484 8.24 23.43 12.13
C VAL A 484 8.60 23.12 13.57
N LYS A 485 9.75 22.45 13.82
CA LYS A 485 10.27 22.17 15.17
C LYS A 485 10.41 23.44 16.00
N ARG A 486 10.99 24.51 15.44
CA ARG A 486 11.12 25.81 16.11
C ARG A 486 9.77 26.48 16.38
N SER A 487 8.85 26.43 15.41
CA SER A 487 7.49 26.95 15.55
C SER A 487 6.71 26.23 16.64
N MET A 488 6.90 24.92 16.78
CA MET A 488 6.21 24.13 17.80
C MET A 488 6.90 24.19 19.17
N ALA A 489 8.18 24.58 19.24
CA ALA A 489 8.94 24.72 20.50
C ALA A 489 8.21 25.54 21.57
N SER A 490 7.54 26.63 21.18
CA SER A 490 6.78 27.47 22.13
C SER A 490 5.54 26.78 22.67
N ALA A 491 4.86 25.93 21.88
CA ALA A 491 3.74 25.12 22.33
C ALA A 491 4.16 24.12 23.41
N PHE A 492 5.46 23.75 23.44
CA PHE A 492 6.03 22.85 24.45
C PHE A 492 6.55 23.57 25.70
N SER A 493 6.82 24.88 25.61
CA SER A 493 7.41 25.68 26.71
C SER A 493 6.40 26.22 27.73
N LYS A 494 5.09 26.12 27.47
CA LYS A 494 4.02 26.54 28.39
C LYS A 494 3.39 25.31 29.06
N PRO A 495 3.83 24.91 30.27
CA PRO A 495 3.22 23.81 31.01
C PRO A 495 1.90 24.22 31.71
N SER A 496 1.08 25.08 31.11
CA SER A 496 -0.17 25.53 31.73
C SER A 496 -1.20 25.94 30.67
N GLU A 497 -2.36 25.29 30.76
CA GLU A 497 -3.60 25.39 29.95
C GLU A 497 -3.76 24.39 28.80
N ASP A 498 -2.79 24.22 27.88
CA ASP A 498 -2.95 23.26 26.77
C ASP A 498 -2.86 21.78 27.20
N GLN A 499 -2.23 21.49 28.34
CA GLN A 499 -2.22 20.15 28.94
C GLN A 499 -3.61 19.69 29.41
N ARG A 500 -4.57 20.60 29.65
CA ARG A 500 -5.96 20.22 30.00
C ARG A 500 -6.81 19.85 28.78
N VAL A 501 -6.35 20.16 27.57
CA VAL A 501 -6.98 19.68 26.32
C VAL A 501 -6.53 18.24 26.02
N LEU A 502 -5.47 17.78 26.68
CA LEU A 502 -4.84 16.47 26.48
C LEU A 502 -5.12 15.45 27.60
N GLU A 503 -5.73 15.82 28.73
CA GLU A 503 -6.26 14.82 29.69
C GLU A 503 -7.69 14.42 29.28
N PRO A 504 -7.93 13.17 28.85
CA PRO A 504 -9.29 12.69 28.68
C PRO A 504 -9.90 12.46 30.07
N ALA A 505 -11.06 13.05 30.35
CA ALA A 505 -11.90 12.57 31.43
C ALA A 505 -12.18 11.06 31.21
N PRO A 506 -12.28 10.23 32.27
CA PRO A 506 -12.42 8.79 32.13
C PRO A 506 -13.64 8.45 31.26
N GLY A 507 -13.40 7.95 30.04
CA GLY A 507 -14.45 7.57 29.09
C GLY A 507 -14.71 8.54 27.92
N THR A 508 -13.88 9.55 27.70
CA THR A 508 -14.07 10.52 26.58
C THR A 508 -13.02 10.37 25.48
N GLU A 509 -13.44 10.52 24.23
CA GLU A 509 -12.58 10.56 23.03
C GLU A 509 -11.58 11.73 23.12
N LEU A 510 -10.39 11.51 22.55
CA LEU A 510 -9.35 12.54 22.37
C LEU A 510 -9.97 13.79 21.73
N GLY A 511 -9.62 14.98 22.22
CA GLY A 511 -10.00 16.23 21.57
C GLY A 511 -9.47 16.30 20.12
N PRO A 512 -10.11 17.12 19.25
CA PRO A 512 -9.73 17.20 17.85
C PRO A 512 -8.29 17.66 17.69
N THR A 513 -7.61 17.16 16.65
CA THR A 513 -6.24 17.58 16.33
C THR A 513 -6.17 19.09 16.14
N PRO A 514 -5.30 19.83 16.86
CA PRO A 514 -5.18 21.27 16.68
C PRO A 514 -4.89 21.61 15.21
N PRO A 515 -5.63 22.55 14.58
CA PRO A 515 -5.43 22.87 13.17
C PRO A 515 -3.99 23.29 12.84
N SER A 516 -3.30 23.91 13.79
CA SER A 516 -1.89 24.29 13.65
C SER A 516 -0.94 23.09 13.56
N TRP A 517 -1.31 21.91 14.05
CA TRP A 517 -0.49 20.70 14.01
C TRP A 517 -0.67 19.90 12.72
N ALA A 518 -1.83 20.05 12.09
CA ALA A 518 -2.15 19.47 10.79
C ALA A 518 -1.94 20.44 9.61
N TYR A 519 -1.62 21.70 9.89
CA TYR A 519 -1.45 22.74 8.89
C TYR A 519 -0.45 22.34 7.80
N SER A 520 -0.81 22.62 6.56
CA SER A 520 0.03 22.45 5.37
C SER A 520 -0.15 23.71 4.52
N SER A 521 0.96 24.22 3.98
CA SER A 521 0.98 25.37 3.07
C SER A 521 0.51 25.00 1.66
N VAL A 522 0.45 23.70 1.35
CA VAL A 522 0.16 23.17 0.01
C VAL A 522 -1.20 22.48 -0.06
N SER A 523 -1.46 21.57 0.88
CA SER A 523 -2.62 20.69 0.87
C SER A 523 -3.60 21.04 1.98
N THR A 524 -4.87 20.73 1.77
CA THR A 524 -5.89 20.81 2.81
C THR A 524 -6.74 19.56 2.73
N PHE A 525 -6.98 18.93 3.87
CA PHE A 525 -7.72 17.68 3.95
C PHE A 525 -9.12 17.80 3.33
N HIS A 526 -9.51 16.82 2.51
CA HIS A 526 -10.76 16.83 1.72
C HIS A 526 -10.91 17.98 0.71
N VAL A 527 -9.88 18.78 0.46
CA VAL A 527 -9.90 19.85 -0.54
C VAL A 527 -9.00 19.46 -1.70
N ARG A 528 -9.57 19.51 -2.92
CA ARG A 528 -8.77 19.30 -4.13
C ARG A 528 -7.73 20.41 -4.25
N TYR A 529 -6.47 20.03 -4.46
CA TYR A 529 -5.39 21.00 -4.63
C TYR A 529 -5.70 21.97 -5.78
N THR A 530 -5.48 23.25 -5.50
CA THR A 530 -5.49 24.35 -6.48
C THR A 530 -4.19 25.13 -6.34
N PRO A 531 -3.54 25.52 -7.45
CA PRO A 531 -2.37 26.39 -7.39
C PRO A 531 -2.66 27.67 -6.58
N PRO A 532 -1.67 28.19 -5.83
CA PRO A 532 -1.86 29.35 -4.97
C PRO A 532 -2.18 30.65 -5.74
N VAL A 533 -1.70 30.75 -6.98
CA VAL A 533 -2.02 31.81 -7.93
C VAL A 533 -2.19 31.22 -9.34
N PRO A 534 -3.00 31.83 -10.22
CA PRO A 534 -3.17 31.36 -11.60
C PRO A 534 -1.92 31.62 -12.46
N ASN A 535 -1.84 30.93 -13.61
CA ASN A 535 -0.83 31.15 -14.65
C ASN A 535 0.63 30.92 -14.23
N LEU A 536 0.88 30.04 -13.25
CA LEU A 536 2.24 29.57 -12.95
C LEU A 536 2.81 28.78 -14.12
N ASN A 537 4.10 28.98 -14.41
CA ASN A 537 4.83 28.10 -15.32
C ASN A 537 5.02 26.71 -14.67
N LEU A 538 5.52 25.73 -15.43
CA LEU A 538 5.65 24.35 -14.96
C LEU A 538 6.52 24.25 -13.70
N GLU A 539 7.69 24.87 -13.71
CA GLU A 539 8.66 24.81 -12.60
C GLU A 539 8.08 25.48 -11.33
N GLN A 540 7.50 26.67 -11.48
CA GLN A 540 6.80 27.40 -10.43
C GLN A 540 5.63 26.58 -9.86
N SER A 541 4.90 25.86 -10.71
CA SER A 541 3.77 25.04 -10.28
C SER A 541 4.20 23.82 -9.45
N ILE A 542 5.37 23.24 -9.76
CA ILE A 542 5.95 22.13 -9.00
C ILE A 542 6.53 22.64 -7.67
N GLU A 543 7.21 23.79 -7.68
CA GLU A 543 7.71 24.41 -6.45
C GLU A 543 6.58 24.88 -5.52
N ALA A 544 5.42 25.26 -6.07
CA ALA A 544 4.21 25.52 -5.28
C ALA A 544 3.67 24.27 -4.56
N LEU A 545 4.13 23.07 -4.93
CA LEU A 545 3.82 21.82 -4.21
C LEU A 545 4.83 21.53 -3.08
N VAL A 546 5.86 22.35 -2.89
CA VAL A 546 6.87 22.20 -1.84
C VAL A 546 6.39 22.85 -0.54
N GLU A 547 6.45 22.09 0.55
CA GLU A 547 6.00 22.55 1.86
C GLU A 547 6.86 23.71 2.36
N GLY A 548 6.22 24.82 2.71
CA GLY A 548 6.87 26.00 3.25
C GLY A 548 7.71 26.80 2.24
N SER A 549 7.64 26.47 0.95
CA SER A 549 8.20 27.31 -0.12
C SER A 549 7.51 28.67 -0.18
N GLU A 550 8.23 29.70 -0.63
CA GLU A 550 7.62 31.00 -0.90
C GLU A 550 6.55 30.90 -1.99
N MET A 551 6.70 29.97 -2.94
CA MET A 551 5.69 29.70 -3.96
C MET A 551 4.39 29.15 -3.38
N SER A 552 4.45 28.22 -2.42
CA SER A 552 3.24 27.63 -1.81
C SER A 552 2.51 28.59 -0.87
N LYS A 553 3.23 29.59 -0.32
CA LYS A 553 2.65 30.62 0.55
C LYS A 553 1.99 31.77 -0.20
N LEU A 554 2.15 31.86 -1.52
CA LEU A 554 1.54 32.93 -2.32
C LEU A 554 0.02 32.98 -2.12
N ARG A 555 -0.52 34.20 -2.16
CA ARG A 555 -1.95 34.50 -2.19
C ARG A 555 -2.19 35.57 -3.26
N GLU A 556 -3.40 35.64 -3.80
CA GLU A 556 -3.76 36.60 -4.86
C GLU A 556 -3.54 38.07 -4.45
N ASP A 557 -3.60 38.37 -3.15
CA ASP A 557 -3.41 39.69 -2.55
C ASP A 557 -1.96 39.99 -2.13
N THR A 558 -1.03 39.04 -2.32
CA THR A 558 0.36 39.21 -1.88
C THR A 558 1.10 40.19 -2.81
N PRO A 559 1.79 41.21 -2.28
CA PRO A 559 2.52 42.19 -3.10
C PRO A 559 3.65 41.59 -3.95
N SER A 560 4.25 40.49 -3.48
CA SER A 560 5.28 39.75 -4.19
C SER A 560 4.66 38.82 -5.22
N GLY A 561 4.91 39.08 -6.50
CA GLY A 561 4.49 38.20 -7.60
C GLY A 561 5.22 36.86 -7.62
N PRO A 562 4.76 35.91 -8.46
CA PRO A 562 5.33 34.56 -8.55
C PRO A 562 6.81 34.53 -8.93
N GLU A 563 7.27 35.48 -9.76
CA GLU A 563 8.69 35.60 -10.11
C GLU A 563 9.56 35.89 -8.88
N HIS A 564 9.10 36.78 -8.00
CA HIS A 564 9.86 37.12 -6.80
C HIS A 564 9.92 35.95 -5.81
N ALA A 565 8.80 35.24 -5.62
CA ALA A 565 8.78 34.04 -4.79
C ALA A 565 9.65 32.92 -5.36
N TRP A 566 9.69 32.78 -6.69
CA TRP A 566 10.56 31.86 -7.39
C TRP A 566 12.04 32.19 -7.14
N GLU A 567 12.44 33.45 -7.26
CA GLU A 567 13.82 33.90 -6.99
C GLU A 567 14.25 33.69 -5.53
N GLN A 568 13.30 33.78 -4.58
CA GLN A 568 13.56 33.59 -3.16
C GLN A 568 13.57 32.12 -2.70
N ARG A 569 13.24 31.17 -3.60
CA ARG A 569 13.19 29.75 -3.24
C ARG A 569 14.53 29.25 -2.71
N GLU A 570 14.47 28.33 -1.74
CA GLU A 570 15.68 27.71 -1.19
C GLU A 570 16.31 26.77 -2.22
N ASP A 571 17.64 26.84 -2.39
CA ASP A 571 18.38 25.81 -3.12
C ASP A 571 18.36 24.48 -2.37
N ARG A 572 18.74 23.42 -3.09
CA ARG A 572 18.75 22.07 -2.52
C ARG A 572 19.68 21.95 -1.31
N ARG A 573 20.85 22.58 -1.35
CA ARG A 573 21.81 22.55 -0.24
C ARG A 573 21.22 23.16 1.03
N THR A 574 20.50 24.27 0.90
CA THR A 574 19.79 24.93 2.01
C THR A 574 18.62 24.06 2.49
N ARG A 575 17.84 23.48 1.57
CA ARG A 575 16.73 22.55 1.91
C ARG A 575 17.20 21.37 2.76
N TYR A 576 18.37 20.82 2.45
CA TYR A 576 18.98 19.71 3.18
C TYR A 576 19.89 20.15 4.35
N GLU A 577 19.95 21.45 4.65
CA GLU A 577 20.78 22.01 5.72
C GLU A 577 22.27 21.62 5.61
N GLY A 578 22.75 21.44 4.38
CA GLY A 578 24.12 21.00 4.08
C GLY A 578 24.38 19.51 4.34
N HIS A 579 23.38 18.73 4.75
CA HIS A 579 23.49 17.29 4.95
C HIS A 579 23.21 16.50 3.67
N ARG A 580 23.72 15.26 3.61
CA ARG A 580 23.49 14.34 2.49
C ARG A 580 22.14 13.65 2.55
N VAL A 581 21.74 13.23 3.74
CA VAL A 581 20.46 12.58 4.03
C VAL A 581 19.82 13.29 5.21
N GLY A 582 18.52 13.13 5.37
CA GLY A 582 17.75 13.88 6.36
C GLY A 582 16.29 14.07 6.01
N GLY A 583 15.94 13.89 4.74
CA GLY A 583 14.67 14.33 4.16
C GLY A 583 13.68 13.20 3.92
N THR A 584 12.75 13.47 2.99
CA THR A 584 11.69 12.56 2.55
C THR A 584 12.23 11.19 2.14
N ILE A 585 11.62 10.14 2.69
CA ILE A 585 11.92 8.77 2.32
C ILE A 585 10.94 8.30 1.26
N VAL A 586 9.63 8.50 1.48
CA VAL A 586 8.57 7.99 0.62
C VAL A 586 7.51 9.04 0.40
N VAL A 587 7.11 9.21 -0.85
CA VAL A 587 5.84 9.85 -1.24
C VAL A 587 4.94 8.77 -1.82
N HIS A 588 3.77 8.53 -1.21
CA HIS A 588 2.82 7.50 -1.64
C HIS A 588 1.58 8.10 -2.32
N PHE A 589 0.64 7.23 -2.68
CA PHE A 589 -0.64 7.54 -3.29
C PHE A 589 -0.51 8.30 -4.61
N ILE A 590 0.53 7.98 -5.40
CA ILE A 590 0.80 8.65 -6.66
C ILE A 590 -0.03 8.00 -7.78
N LYS A 591 -1.33 8.30 -7.80
CA LYS A 591 -2.30 7.66 -8.71
C LYS A 591 -2.12 8.01 -10.18
N GLN A 592 -1.45 9.12 -10.49
CA GLN A 592 -1.25 9.58 -11.88
C GLN A 592 0.23 9.55 -12.25
N ASN A 593 0.54 9.19 -13.51
CA ASN A 593 1.91 9.24 -14.02
C ASN A 593 2.48 10.67 -14.00
N MET A 594 1.62 11.68 -14.22
CA MET A 594 2.00 13.10 -14.09
C MET A 594 2.47 13.43 -12.67
N TRP A 595 1.73 13.02 -11.64
CA TRP A 595 2.13 13.24 -10.23
C TRP A 595 3.45 12.55 -9.88
N PHE A 596 3.71 11.40 -10.51
CA PHE A 596 4.96 10.69 -10.35
C PHE A 596 6.14 11.48 -10.92
N LEU A 597 5.96 12.11 -12.08
CA LEU A 597 6.94 13.02 -12.64
C LEU A 597 7.06 14.31 -11.81
N GLU A 598 5.97 14.91 -11.35
CA GLU A 598 6.00 16.08 -10.44
C GLU A 598 6.84 15.79 -9.19
N THR A 599 6.64 14.60 -8.60
CA THR A 599 7.42 14.12 -7.45
C THR A 599 8.90 13.97 -7.81
N ALA A 600 9.18 13.41 -8.99
CA ALA A 600 10.53 13.24 -9.49
C ALA A 600 11.23 14.59 -9.70
N TYR A 601 10.55 15.57 -10.32
CA TYR A 601 11.06 16.93 -10.47
C TYR A 601 11.31 17.60 -9.11
N ALA A 602 10.35 17.52 -8.18
CA ALA A 602 10.48 18.15 -6.87
C ALA A 602 11.63 17.55 -6.02
N LEU A 603 11.77 16.22 -6.03
CA LEU A 603 12.72 15.51 -5.15
C LEU A 603 14.06 15.17 -5.80
N LEU A 604 14.13 15.02 -7.12
CA LEU A 604 15.36 14.64 -7.83
C LEU A 604 15.98 15.79 -8.61
N GLU A 605 15.24 16.82 -9.01
CA GLU A 605 15.79 17.95 -9.74
C GLU A 605 16.10 19.16 -8.83
N GLY A 606 16.47 20.28 -9.45
CA GLY A 606 16.89 21.52 -8.79
C GLY A 606 18.41 21.72 -8.76
N THR A 607 18.84 22.96 -8.62
CA THR A 607 20.26 23.32 -8.51
C THR A 607 20.75 23.17 -7.07
N GLU A 608 22.04 22.84 -6.90
CA GLU A 608 22.67 22.82 -5.57
C GLU A 608 22.88 24.23 -5.01
N VAL A 609 22.85 25.27 -5.86
CA VAL A 609 23.04 26.68 -5.52
C VAL A 609 22.02 27.54 -6.30
N VAL A 610 21.40 28.53 -5.64
CA VAL A 610 20.63 29.58 -6.35
C VAL A 610 21.59 30.69 -6.81
N ASP A 611 21.59 30.98 -8.11
CA ASP A 611 22.46 31.96 -8.81
C ASP A 611 22.32 33.44 -8.36
N GLY A 612 21.68 33.71 -7.22
CA GLY A 612 21.43 35.07 -6.75
C GLY A 612 22.43 35.63 -5.74
N ARG A 613 23.37 34.83 -5.20
CA ARG A 613 24.15 35.27 -4.02
C ARG A 613 25.67 35.19 -4.04
N ASN A 614 26.34 34.63 -5.05
CA ASN A 614 27.79 34.80 -5.24
C ASN A 614 28.20 34.34 -6.64
N ASN A 615 28.85 35.22 -7.40
CA ASN A 615 29.31 35.02 -8.79
C ASN A 615 30.46 33.99 -8.95
N ILE A 616 30.26 32.71 -8.59
CA ILE A 616 31.10 31.62 -9.08
C ILE A 616 30.24 30.35 -9.23
N PRO A 617 29.88 29.91 -10.46
CA PRO A 617 29.12 28.69 -10.66
C PRO A 617 30.04 27.46 -10.65
N VAL A 618 29.69 26.46 -9.84
CA VAL A 618 30.00 25.06 -10.15
C VAL A 618 28.66 24.38 -10.39
N GLU A 619 28.23 24.46 -11.64
CA GLU A 619 26.98 23.89 -12.12
C GLU A 619 27.11 22.35 -12.19
N ARG A 620 26.25 21.62 -11.47
CA ARG A 620 25.95 20.22 -11.76
C ARG A 620 24.44 20.09 -11.88
N ASN A 621 23.91 20.42 -13.05
CA ASN A 621 22.55 20.06 -13.40
C ASN A 621 22.50 18.54 -13.54
N ILE A 622 22.01 17.85 -12.51
CA ILE A 622 21.61 16.45 -12.61
C ILE A 622 20.12 16.48 -12.93
N THR A 623 19.81 16.69 -14.21
CA THR A 623 18.47 16.52 -14.77
C THR A 623 18.30 15.08 -15.25
N PHE A 624 17.10 14.70 -15.70
CA PHE A 624 16.87 13.44 -16.44
C PHE A 624 17.61 13.38 -17.80
N SER A 625 18.87 13.82 -17.91
CA SER A 625 19.71 13.49 -19.04
C SER A 625 20.19 12.05 -18.89
N ASN A 626 19.74 11.18 -19.80
CA ASN A 626 20.17 9.78 -19.93
C ASN A 626 21.70 9.66 -19.94
N SER A 627 22.32 9.48 -18.77
CA SER A 627 23.76 9.18 -18.66
C SER A 627 24.15 7.84 -19.31
N GLN A 628 23.16 6.99 -19.63
CA GLN A 628 23.37 5.76 -20.40
C GLN A 628 23.37 5.95 -21.92
N LEU A 629 22.85 7.05 -22.48
CA LEU A 629 22.93 7.28 -23.93
C LEU A 629 24.29 7.88 -24.33
N ASP A 630 24.84 8.81 -23.55
CA ASP A 630 26.09 9.49 -23.91
C ASP A 630 27.31 8.55 -23.92
N SER A 631 27.31 7.51 -23.09
CA SER A 631 28.39 6.51 -23.07
C SER A 631 28.36 5.54 -24.27
N ARG A 632 27.19 5.33 -24.89
CA ARG A 632 27.09 4.50 -26.10
C ARG A 632 27.40 5.29 -27.38
N VAL A 633 27.02 6.56 -27.44
CA VAL A 633 27.29 7.42 -28.61
C VAL A 633 28.76 7.84 -28.70
N ALA A 634 29.46 7.99 -27.56
CA ALA A 634 30.88 8.33 -27.53
C ALA A 634 31.84 7.20 -28.00
N SER A 635 31.32 6.00 -28.30
CA SER A 635 32.12 4.83 -28.71
C SER A 635 32.16 4.58 -30.22
N LEU A 636 31.52 5.43 -31.03
CA LEU A 636 31.63 5.36 -32.49
C LEU A 636 32.89 6.10 -32.96
N PRO A 637 33.82 5.43 -33.68
CA PRO A 637 34.93 6.14 -34.32
C PRO A 637 34.37 7.12 -35.36
N PRO A 638 34.99 8.30 -35.55
CA PRO A 638 34.56 9.23 -36.59
C PRO A 638 34.62 8.52 -37.95
N ALA A 639 33.52 8.58 -38.68
CA ALA A 639 33.47 8.11 -40.05
C ALA A 639 34.57 8.79 -40.85
N SER A 640 35.52 8.02 -41.36
CA SER A 640 36.48 8.46 -42.37
C SER A 640 35.68 8.85 -43.61
N ASN A 641 35.73 10.13 -43.99
CA ASN A 641 35.36 10.55 -45.33
C ASN A 641 36.42 10.02 -46.30
N ASP A 642 36.08 8.94 -47.01
CA ASP A 642 36.63 8.56 -48.31
C ASP A 642 35.47 8.17 -49.23
#